data_AF-A0A1G9KSH0-F1
#
_entry.id   AF-A0A1G9KSH0-F1
#
_cell.length_a   1.000
_cell.length_b   1.000
_cell.length_c   1.000
_cell.angle_alpha   90.00
_cell.angle_beta   90.00
_cell.angle_gamma   90.00
#
_symmetry.space_group_name_H-M   'P 1'
#
loop_
_entity.id
_entity.type
_entity.pdbx_description
1 polymer ?
#
loop_
_entity_poly.entity_id
_entity_poly.type
_entity_poly.pdbx_seq_one_letter_code
_entity_poly.pdbx_strand_id
1 'polypeptide(L)'
;MEETTEAALDLISLVMHAAFGFAAGAVLAILLGVLTRVLVRRRPHLRPFSSHLKVPGRVLLIVLGTGLGILVATGWPRPAPEVAWRPSFTQGFVIALILSGAYLVTGVINAFENIVVARRSDVEETPHARRVRTQTQVISRVGVALVWVVAISAALLTFEQFRAVGASLLASAGLLSIVAGLAAQSSLANMFAGIQIAFTDALRVGDLVIVDGNWGTVEEITLTYVVVASWDGRQWLVPSTVFISKTFENWTRRETKLLGTVEFDLDWLVPIEAMRIELQRIVKASDLWDGRQVGLQVTDATGGPVRVRAVVSAATSGDLWDLRCYVREELIGWVQRKAVYALPRARLEPEPTPAPPPQARDAFIEETKAAWEAEQAQDATRQLEPAEGDETQQFTAVDNRRSWFQAVRDRRAAAREVGRGHRPKDMEALIAGILRQSDNLERRREDTNPDTTELPKVEITDGEGSSMSATARLYSGSPEGDELNRRYAGPHPDDMREREERAAERTTTNLPKSSDGEES
;
A
#
# COMPACT_ATOMS: atom_id res chain seq x y z
N MET A 1 -84.37 -5.74 25.18
CA MET A 1 -84.35 -5.73 23.69
C MET A 1 -83.47 -4.61 23.15
N GLU A 2 -83.42 -3.43 23.79
CA GLU A 2 -82.48 -2.35 23.38
C GLU A 2 -81.00 -2.73 23.46
N GLU A 3 -80.58 -3.44 24.50
CA GLU A 3 -79.17 -3.84 24.70
C GLU A 3 -78.67 -4.82 23.62
N THR A 4 -79.54 -5.71 23.15
CA THR A 4 -79.24 -6.65 22.06
C THR A 4 -79.21 -5.98 20.68
N THR A 5 -79.96 -4.89 20.48
CA THR A 5 -79.95 -4.14 19.22
C THR A 5 -78.75 -3.22 19.09
N GLU A 6 -78.30 -2.60 20.19
CA GLU A 6 -77.06 -1.80 20.20
C GLU A 6 -75.82 -2.68 19.96
N ALA A 7 -75.73 -3.84 20.62
CA ALA A 7 -74.65 -4.80 20.39
C ALA A 7 -74.61 -5.32 18.94
N ALA A 8 -75.77 -5.53 18.30
CA ALA A 8 -75.85 -5.94 16.91
C ALA A 8 -75.40 -4.83 15.93
N LEU A 9 -75.76 -3.57 16.22
CA LEU A 9 -75.34 -2.42 15.41
C LEU A 9 -73.84 -2.14 15.54
N ASP A 10 -73.27 -2.31 16.74
CA ASP A 10 -71.83 -2.19 16.95
C ASP A 10 -71.05 -3.30 16.22
N LEU A 11 -71.54 -4.54 16.25
CA LEU A 11 -70.97 -5.66 15.49
C LEU A 11 -70.98 -5.38 13.98
N ILE A 12 -72.09 -4.85 13.46
CA ILE A 12 -72.21 -4.48 12.04
C ILE A 12 -71.23 -3.36 11.69
N SER A 13 -71.12 -2.32 12.53
CA SER A 13 -70.18 -1.21 12.30
C SER A 13 -68.72 -1.69 12.30
N LEU A 14 -68.36 -2.63 13.19
CA LEU A 14 -67.04 -3.22 13.27
C LEU A 14 -66.70 -4.01 11.99
N VAL A 15 -67.61 -4.87 11.55
CA VAL A 15 -67.45 -5.66 10.32
C VAL A 15 -67.35 -4.75 9.09
N MET A 16 -68.12 -3.66 9.04
CA MET A 16 -68.07 -2.69 7.94
C MET A 16 -66.73 -1.95 7.84
N HIS A 17 -66.16 -1.52 8.96
CA HIS A 17 -64.85 -0.85 8.96
C HIS A 17 -63.69 -1.84 8.73
N ALA A 18 -63.82 -3.09 9.21
CA ALA A 18 -62.89 -4.17 8.87
C ALA A 18 -62.90 -4.47 7.36
N ALA A 19 -64.09 -4.56 6.75
CA ALA A 19 -64.26 -4.76 5.32
C ALA A 19 -63.73 -3.57 4.50
N PHE A 20 -63.94 -2.34 4.98
CA PHE A 20 -63.38 -1.14 4.36
C PHE A 20 -61.86 -1.10 4.44
N GLY A 21 -61.27 -1.43 5.59
CA GLY A 21 -59.82 -1.54 5.77
C GLY A 21 -59.19 -2.62 4.88
N PHE A 22 -59.83 -3.78 4.78
CA PHE A 22 -59.44 -4.85 3.86
C PHE A 22 -59.50 -4.40 2.41
N ALA A 23 -60.60 -3.75 1.99
CA ALA A 23 -60.77 -3.25 0.63
C ALA A 23 -59.74 -2.16 0.29
N ALA A 24 -59.49 -1.21 1.20
CA ALA A 24 -58.47 -0.18 1.03
C ALA A 24 -57.06 -0.77 0.93
N GLY A 25 -56.72 -1.74 1.79
CA GLY A 25 -55.45 -2.47 1.74
C GLY A 25 -55.28 -3.26 0.44
N ALA A 26 -56.34 -3.94 -0.03
CA ALA A 26 -56.33 -4.68 -1.29
C ALA A 26 -56.18 -3.75 -2.50
N VAL A 27 -56.88 -2.62 -2.54
CA VAL A 27 -56.75 -1.61 -3.60
C VAL A 27 -55.34 -1.03 -3.64
N LEU A 28 -54.79 -0.64 -2.48
CA LEU A 28 -53.40 -0.15 -2.39
C LEU A 28 -52.39 -1.20 -2.87
N ALA A 29 -52.61 -2.46 -2.53
CA ALA A 29 -51.76 -3.57 -2.94
C ALA A 29 -51.86 -3.87 -4.46
N ILE A 30 -53.04 -3.70 -5.06
CA ILE A 30 -53.25 -3.77 -6.51
C ILE A 30 -52.55 -2.60 -7.20
N LEU A 31 -52.71 -1.36 -6.70
CA LEU A 31 -52.06 -0.17 -7.23
C LEU A 31 -50.53 -0.28 -7.20
N LEU A 32 -49.96 -0.73 -6.08
CA LEU A 32 -48.51 -0.99 -5.97
C LEU A 32 -48.07 -2.11 -6.92
N GLY A 33 -48.90 -3.13 -7.11
CA GLY A 33 -48.67 -4.21 -8.08
C GLY A 33 -48.70 -3.73 -9.54
N VAL A 34 -49.58 -2.78 -9.88
CA VAL A 34 -49.65 -2.15 -11.20
C VAL A 34 -48.45 -1.22 -11.42
N LEU A 35 -48.11 -0.40 -10.43
CA LEU A 35 -46.95 0.50 -10.47
C LEU A 35 -45.64 -0.28 -10.68
N THR A 36 -45.42 -1.34 -9.90
CA THR A 36 -44.25 -2.21 -10.06
C THR A 36 -44.25 -2.89 -11.43
N ARG A 37 -45.40 -3.33 -11.95
CA ARG A 37 -45.52 -3.90 -13.31
C ARG A 37 -45.15 -2.88 -14.40
N VAL A 38 -45.60 -1.63 -14.28
CA VAL A 38 -45.27 -0.54 -15.22
C VAL A 38 -43.77 -0.21 -15.16
N LEU A 39 -43.19 -0.15 -13.97
CA LEU A 39 -41.77 0.15 -13.76
C LEU A 39 -40.87 -0.97 -14.32
N VAL A 40 -41.25 -2.23 -14.09
CA VAL A 40 -40.57 -3.43 -14.61
C VAL A 40 -40.68 -3.52 -16.14
N ARG A 41 -41.79 -3.05 -16.73
CA ARG A 41 -41.94 -2.99 -18.19
C ARG A 41 -40.94 -2.03 -18.83
N ARG A 42 -40.51 -0.98 -18.11
CA ARG A 42 -39.48 -0.03 -18.56
C ARG A 42 -38.04 -0.51 -18.31
N ARG A 43 -37.82 -1.46 -17.41
CA ARG A 43 -36.48 -1.97 -17.03
C ARG A 43 -36.52 -3.51 -16.90
N PRO A 44 -36.31 -4.27 -17.98
CA PRO A 44 -36.45 -5.74 -17.98
C PRO A 44 -35.51 -6.45 -16.99
N HIS A 45 -34.36 -5.86 -16.64
CA HIS A 45 -33.46 -6.36 -15.60
C HIS A 45 -34.09 -6.40 -14.18
N LEU A 46 -35.21 -5.69 -13.94
CA LEU A 46 -35.92 -5.69 -12.66
C LEU A 46 -37.05 -6.73 -12.59
N ARG A 47 -37.26 -7.55 -13.64
CA ARG A 47 -38.29 -8.60 -13.65
C ARG A 47 -38.21 -9.57 -12.46
N PRO A 48 -37.03 -10.08 -12.06
CA PRO A 48 -36.89 -11.01 -10.93
C PRO A 48 -37.26 -10.38 -9.58
N PHE A 49 -37.03 -9.07 -9.42
CA PHE A 49 -37.34 -8.32 -8.21
C PHE A 49 -38.86 -8.27 -7.96
N SER A 50 -39.63 -8.09 -9.04
CA SER A 50 -41.06 -7.89 -8.90
C SER A 50 -41.84 -9.17 -8.58
N SER A 51 -41.38 -10.36 -8.99
CA SER A 51 -42.14 -11.60 -8.76
C SER A 51 -42.11 -12.02 -7.29
N HIS A 52 -40.98 -11.84 -6.62
CA HIS A 52 -40.78 -12.27 -5.23
C HIS A 52 -41.33 -11.29 -4.20
N LEU A 53 -41.41 -9.99 -4.51
CA LEU A 53 -41.98 -8.98 -3.59
C LEU A 53 -43.51 -8.80 -3.72
N LYS A 54 -44.13 -9.21 -4.83
CA LYS A 54 -45.56 -8.96 -5.07
C LYS A 54 -46.48 -9.64 -4.07
N VAL A 55 -46.30 -10.94 -3.86
CA VAL A 55 -47.14 -11.73 -2.96
C VAL A 55 -46.95 -11.29 -1.50
N PRO A 56 -45.72 -11.26 -0.95
CA PRO A 56 -45.52 -10.80 0.42
C PRO A 56 -45.94 -9.35 0.66
N GLY A 57 -45.64 -8.44 -0.27
CA GLY A 57 -46.04 -7.04 -0.17
C GLY A 57 -47.56 -6.87 -0.14
N ARG A 58 -48.30 -7.67 -0.93
CA ARG A 58 -49.77 -7.70 -0.88
C ARG A 58 -50.29 -8.19 0.46
N VAL A 59 -49.73 -9.27 0.99
CA VAL A 59 -50.13 -9.84 2.28
C VAL A 59 -49.94 -8.81 3.40
N LEU A 60 -48.78 -8.13 3.47
CA LEU A 60 -48.53 -7.09 4.47
C LEU A 60 -49.51 -5.92 4.35
N LEU A 61 -49.76 -5.42 3.14
CA LEU A 61 -50.69 -4.30 2.91
C LEU A 61 -52.14 -4.65 3.25
N ILE A 62 -52.57 -5.88 2.97
CA ILE A 62 -53.91 -6.37 3.34
C ILE A 62 -54.03 -6.47 4.86
N VAL A 63 -53.03 -7.06 5.54
CA VAL A 63 -53.01 -7.15 7.01
C VAL A 63 -53.02 -5.76 7.63
N LEU A 64 -52.13 -4.87 7.20
CA LEU A 64 -52.00 -3.50 7.69
C LEU A 64 -53.27 -2.67 7.44
N GLY A 65 -53.87 -2.77 6.25
CA GLY A 65 -55.13 -2.10 5.92
C GLY A 65 -56.31 -2.60 6.76
N THR A 66 -56.41 -3.91 6.96
CA THR A 66 -57.47 -4.52 7.78
C THR A 66 -57.35 -4.09 9.24
N GLY A 67 -56.15 -4.08 9.80
CA GLY A 67 -55.94 -3.64 11.19
C GLY A 67 -56.11 -2.14 11.40
N LEU A 68 -55.65 -1.30 10.48
CA LEU A 68 -55.93 0.15 10.53
C LEU A 68 -57.43 0.43 10.42
N GLY A 69 -58.16 -0.28 9.57
CA GLY A 69 -59.62 -0.14 9.46
C GLY A 69 -60.31 -0.43 10.77
N ILE A 70 -59.90 -1.50 11.47
CA ILE A 70 -60.48 -1.89 12.76
C ILE A 70 -60.04 -0.93 13.88
N LEU A 71 -58.81 -0.43 13.84
CA LEU A 71 -58.30 0.55 14.80
C LEU A 71 -59.01 1.91 14.68
N VAL A 72 -59.30 2.36 13.45
CA VAL A 72 -60.10 3.56 13.20
C VAL A 72 -61.55 3.37 13.64
N ALA A 73 -62.14 2.19 13.41
CA ALA A 73 -63.47 1.85 13.90
C ALA A 73 -63.59 1.89 15.43
N THR A 74 -62.49 1.58 16.11
CA THR A 74 -62.45 1.40 17.58
C THR A 74 -61.83 2.57 18.33
N GLY A 75 -61.13 3.48 17.64
CA GLY A 75 -60.33 4.57 18.20
C GLY A 75 -60.95 5.97 18.11
N TRP A 76 -62.16 6.14 17.58
CA TRP A 76 -62.88 7.41 17.72
C TRP A 76 -63.38 7.54 19.16
N PRO A 77 -63.16 8.67 19.87
CA PRO A 77 -63.42 8.79 21.30
C PRO A 77 -64.92 8.71 21.60
N ARG A 78 -65.40 7.49 21.79
CA ARG A 78 -66.61 7.19 22.54
C ARG A 78 -66.16 6.49 23.81
N PRO A 79 -66.58 6.94 25.00
CA PRO A 79 -66.35 6.21 26.24
C PRO A 79 -67.21 4.94 26.21
N ALA A 80 -66.76 3.94 25.44
CA ALA A 80 -67.37 2.63 25.38
C ALA A 80 -66.75 1.75 26.48
N PRO A 81 -67.52 0.90 27.17
CA PRO A 81 -67.00 -0.05 28.13
C PRO A 81 -65.96 -0.97 27.48
N GLU A 82 -64.95 -1.42 28.24
CA GLU A 82 -63.87 -2.28 27.76
C GLU A 82 -64.41 -3.57 27.14
N VAL A 83 -64.54 -3.57 25.80
CA VAL A 83 -65.12 -4.71 25.10
C VAL A 83 -64.13 -5.87 25.13
N ALA A 84 -64.54 -7.00 25.72
CA ALA A 84 -63.69 -8.14 26.04
C ALA A 84 -62.89 -8.73 24.85
N TRP A 85 -63.33 -8.52 23.60
CA TRP A 85 -62.64 -9.04 22.41
C TRP A 85 -61.49 -8.13 21.91
N ARG A 86 -61.45 -6.84 22.29
CA ARG A 86 -60.48 -5.86 21.79
C ARG A 86 -59.01 -6.23 22.10
N PRO A 87 -58.67 -6.70 23.32
CA PRO A 87 -57.29 -7.09 23.62
C PRO A 87 -56.83 -8.29 22.77
N SER A 88 -57.65 -9.33 22.65
CA SER A 88 -57.35 -10.52 21.85
C SER A 88 -57.23 -10.21 20.36
N PHE A 89 -58.08 -9.32 19.83
CA PHE A 89 -57.98 -8.87 18.44
C PHE A 89 -56.70 -8.07 18.21
N THR A 90 -56.38 -7.11 19.08
CA THR A 90 -55.18 -6.27 18.96
C THR A 90 -53.92 -7.13 18.98
N GLN A 91 -53.87 -8.11 19.88
CA GLN A 91 -52.76 -9.07 19.97
C GLN A 91 -52.64 -9.92 18.70
N GLY A 92 -53.74 -10.49 18.21
CA GLY A 92 -53.75 -11.26 16.96
C GLY A 92 -53.33 -10.42 15.74
N PHE A 93 -53.75 -9.16 15.68
CA PHE A 93 -53.35 -8.23 14.63
C PHE A 93 -51.86 -7.92 14.68
N VAL A 94 -51.29 -7.64 15.86
CA VAL A 94 -49.85 -7.40 16.02
C VAL A 94 -49.04 -8.62 15.58
N ILE A 95 -49.46 -9.83 15.95
CA ILE A 95 -48.80 -11.08 15.51
C ILE A 95 -48.88 -11.22 13.98
N ALA A 96 -50.05 -11.00 13.38
CA ALA A 96 -50.22 -11.05 11.93
C ALA A 96 -49.34 -10.01 11.22
N LEU A 97 -49.17 -8.83 11.80
CA LEU A 97 -48.28 -7.78 11.29
C LEU A 97 -46.81 -8.20 11.35
N ILE A 98 -46.36 -8.81 12.46
CA ILE A 98 -44.99 -9.33 12.62
C ILE A 98 -44.71 -10.44 11.59
N LEU A 99 -45.62 -11.41 11.46
CA LEU A 99 -45.45 -12.55 10.54
C LEU A 99 -45.49 -12.12 9.07
N SER A 100 -46.39 -11.19 8.72
CA SER A 100 -46.44 -10.63 7.36
C SER A 100 -45.21 -9.78 7.04
N GLY A 101 -44.67 -9.05 8.02
CA GLY A 101 -43.38 -8.36 7.91
C GLY A 101 -42.22 -9.33 7.68
N ALA A 102 -42.14 -10.41 8.45
CA ALA A 102 -41.11 -11.45 8.30
C ALA A 102 -41.19 -12.15 6.92
N TYR A 103 -42.42 -12.39 6.45
CA TYR A 103 -42.66 -12.92 5.10
C TYR A 103 -42.20 -11.94 4.01
N LEU A 104 -42.38 -10.63 4.21
CA LEU A 104 -41.84 -9.61 3.31
C LEU A 104 -40.32 -9.62 3.27
N VAL A 105 -39.66 -9.66 4.43
CA VAL A 105 -38.20 -9.71 4.48
C VAL A 105 -37.67 -10.98 3.81
N THR A 106 -38.33 -12.13 4.02
CA THR A 106 -38.01 -13.39 3.32
C THR A 106 -38.14 -13.23 1.80
N GLY A 107 -39.20 -12.56 1.33
CA GLY A 107 -39.38 -12.23 -0.08
C GLY A 107 -38.27 -11.36 -0.65
N VAL A 108 -37.76 -10.39 0.12
CA VAL A 108 -36.63 -9.53 -0.26
C VAL A 108 -35.33 -10.33 -0.36
N ILE A 109 -35.05 -11.20 0.61
CA ILE A 109 -33.85 -12.07 0.60
C ILE A 109 -33.85 -12.97 -0.64
N ASN A 110 -34.96 -13.65 -0.90
CA ASN A 110 -35.09 -14.54 -2.07
C ASN A 110 -35.05 -13.76 -3.40
N ALA A 111 -35.52 -12.51 -3.42
CA ALA A 111 -35.38 -11.64 -4.58
C ALA A 111 -33.91 -11.30 -4.86
N PHE A 112 -33.14 -10.99 -3.82
CA PHE A 112 -31.72 -10.68 -3.93
C PHE A 112 -30.91 -11.89 -4.40
N GLU A 113 -31.16 -13.08 -3.84
CA GLU A 113 -30.54 -14.32 -4.28
C GLU A 113 -30.71 -14.55 -5.78
N ASN A 114 -31.94 -14.45 -6.27
CA ASN A 114 -32.24 -14.65 -7.69
C ASN A 114 -31.56 -13.61 -8.58
N ILE A 115 -31.36 -12.37 -8.11
CA ILE A 115 -30.62 -11.34 -8.87
C ILE A 115 -29.13 -11.72 -8.97
N VAL A 116 -28.53 -12.13 -7.86
CA VAL A 116 -27.10 -12.51 -7.83
C VAL A 116 -26.85 -13.73 -8.71
N VAL A 117 -27.75 -14.72 -8.67
CA VAL A 117 -27.64 -15.94 -9.49
C VAL A 117 -27.95 -15.65 -10.97
N ALA A 118 -29.00 -14.87 -11.26
CA ALA A 118 -29.38 -14.53 -12.64
C ALA A 118 -28.33 -13.70 -13.37
N ARG A 119 -27.62 -12.79 -12.68
CA ARG A 119 -26.53 -12.01 -13.29
C ARG A 119 -25.30 -12.83 -13.69
N ARG A 120 -25.12 -14.02 -13.12
CA ARG A 120 -23.95 -14.88 -13.35
C ARG A 120 -24.24 -16.13 -14.17
N SER A 121 -25.49 -16.39 -14.52
CA SER A 121 -25.87 -17.59 -15.28
C SER A 121 -25.72 -17.43 -16.81
N ASP A 122 -25.48 -16.20 -17.30
CA ASP A 122 -25.24 -15.93 -18.74
C ASP A 122 -23.78 -16.18 -19.17
N VAL A 123 -22.87 -16.51 -18.24
CA VAL A 123 -21.48 -16.88 -18.54
C VAL A 123 -21.39 -18.40 -18.44
N GLU A 124 -20.85 -19.06 -19.48
CA GLU A 124 -20.72 -20.52 -19.65
C GLU A 124 -20.53 -21.31 -18.34
N GLU A 125 -21.11 -22.52 -18.28
CA GLU A 125 -21.11 -23.45 -17.15
C GLU A 125 -19.70 -23.86 -16.66
N THR A 126 -18.98 -22.89 -16.10
CA THR A 126 -17.69 -23.08 -15.46
C THR A 126 -17.92 -23.60 -14.04
N PRO A 127 -17.00 -24.40 -13.48
CA PRO A 127 -17.07 -24.88 -12.09
C PRO A 127 -17.28 -23.76 -11.05
N HIS A 128 -16.83 -22.54 -11.36
CA HIS A 128 -17.00 -21.34 -10.53
C HIS A 128 -18.48 -20.90 -10.40
N ALA A 129 -19.28 -20.99 -11.46
CA ALA A 129 -20.70 -20.62 -11.43
C ALA A 129 -21.52 -21.51 -10.47
N ARG A 130 -21.17 -22.81 -10.40
CA ARG A 130 -21.81 -23.78 -9.49
C ARG A 130 -21.50 -23.47 -8.01
N ARG A 131 -20.25 -23.11 -7.70
CA ARG A 131 -19.83 -22.77 -6.33
C ARG A 131 -20.56 -21.53 -5.80
N VAL A 132 -20.69 -20.50 -6.64
CA VAL A 132 -21.38 -19.25 -6.28
C VAL A 132 -22.87 -19.47 -5.99
N ARG A 133 -23.54 -20.33 -6.79
CA ARG A 133 -24.96 -20.65 -6.58
C ARG A 133 -25.19 -21.31 -5.21
N THR A 134 -24.37 -22.31 -4.88
CA THR A 134 -24.48 -23.01 -3.59
C THR A 134 -24.18 -22.08 -2.42
N GLN A 135 -23.14 -21.24 -2.52
CA GLN A 135 -22.80 -20.29 -1.47
C GLN A 135 -23.90 -19.25 -1.24
N THR A 136 -24.46 -18.70 -2.31
CA THR A 136 -25.54 -17.70 -2.20
C THR A 136 -26.80 -18.30 -1.57
N GLN A 137 -27.16 -19.54 -1.95
CA GLN A 137 -28.28 -20.28 -1.35
C GLN A 137 -28.12 -20.53 0.14
N VAL A 138 -26.91 -20.92 0.58
CA VAL A 138 -26.64 -21.15 2.01
C VAL A 138 -26.80 -19.85 2.79
N ILE A 139 -26.26 -18.74 2.30
CA ILE A 139 -26.38 -17.42 2.95
C ILE A 139 -27.85 -17.01 3.07
N SER A 140 -28.63 -17.13 2.00
CA SER A 140 -30.07 -16.81 2.04
C SER A 140 -30.82 -17.66 3.05
N ARG A 141 -30.57 -18.97 3.11
CA ARG A 141 -31.24 -19.88 4.06
C ARG A 141 -30.95 -19.51 5.50
N VAL A 142 -29.69 -19.18 5.81
CA VAL A 142 -29.31 -18.70 7.15
C VAL A 142 -30.00 -17.38 7.47
N GLY A 143 -30.03 -16.44 6.52
CA GLY A 143 -30.73 -15.15 6.69
C GLY A 143 -32.23 -15.32 6.93
N VAL A 144 -32.89 -16.18 6.16
CA VAL A 144 -34.33 -16.50 6.34
C VAL A 144 -34.57 -17.15 7.71
N ALA A 145 -33.73 -18.10 8.12
CA ALA A 145 -33.85 -18.71 9.45
C ALA A 145 -33.73 -17.66 10.57
N LEU A 146 -32.77 -16.73 10.47
CA LEU A 146 -32.60 -15.66 11.45
C LEU A 146 -33.82 -14.73 11.52
N VAL A 147 -34.39 -14.35 10.37
CA VAL A 147 -35.61 -13.54 10.29
C VAL A 147 -36.78 -14.21 11.01
N TRP A 148 -36.97 -15.52 10.79
CA TRP A 148 -38.03 -16.27 11.46
C TRP A 148 -37.80 -16.44 12.95
N VAL A 149 -36.55 -16.65 13.39
CA VAL A 149 -36.21 -16.66 14.83
C VAL A 149 -36.61 -15.34 15.47
N VAL A 150 -36.20 -14.21 14.89
CA VAL A 150 -36.54 -12.87 15.40
C VAL A 150 -38.06 -12.64 15.39
N ALA A 151 -38.76 -13.03 14.31
CA ALA A 151 -40.20 -12.88 14.19
C ALA A 151 -40.98 -13.70 15.23
N ILE A 152 -40.57 -14.95 15.46
CA ILE A 152 -41.16 -15.82 16.47
C ILE A 152 -40.91 -15.23 17.87
N SER A 153 -39.69 -14.78 18.16
CA SER A 153 -39.40 -14.17 19.46
C SER A 153 -40.20 -12.88 19.69
N ALA A 154 -40.32 -12.03 18.66
CA ALA A 154 -41.16 -10.83 18.71
C ALA A 154 -42.65 -11.16 18.91
N ALA A 155 -43.15 -12.21 18.26
CA ALA A 155 -44.52 -12.68 18.47
C ALA A 155 -44.73 -13.21 19.91
N LEU A 156 -43.76 -13.95 20.48
CA LEU A 156 -43.82 -14.44 21.86
C LEU A 156 -43.81 -13.30 22.89
N LEU A 157 -43.13 -12.19 22.62
CA LEU A 157 -43.14 -11.00 23.49
C LEU A 157 -44.53 -10.39 23.66
N THR A 158 -45.46 -10.64 22.73
CA THR A 158 -46.84 -10.16 22.83
C THR A 158 -47.65 -10.92 23.88
N PHE A 159 -47.23 -12.14 24.26
CA PHE A 159 -47.88 -12.94 25.29
C PHE A 159 -47.18 -12.73 26.64
N GLU A 160 -47.93 -12.35 27.66
CA GLU A 160 -47.38 -12.12 29.00
C GLU A 160 -46.70 -13.38 29.58
N GLN A 161 -47.31 -14.56 29.37
CA GLN A 161 -46.78 -15.84 29.88
C GLN A 161 -45.49 -16.26 29.18
N PHE A 162 -45.31 -15.89 27.90
CA PHE A 162 -44.14 -16.28 27.10
C PHE A 162 -43.13 -15.16 26.91
N ARG A 163 -43.36 -13.98 27.50
CA ARG A 163 -42.49 -12.81 27.33
C ARG A 163 -41.06 -13.09 27.77
N ALA A 164 -40.87 -13.83 28.87
CA ALA A 164 -39.54 -14.21 29.35
C ALA A 164 -38.79 -15.09 28.32
N VAL A 165 -39.50 -16.02 27.66
CA VAL A 165 -38.93 -16.88 26.62
C VAL A 165 -38.62 -16.09 25.35
N GLY A 166 -39.53 -15.22 24.90
CA GLY A 166 -39.29 -14.34 23.76
C GLY A 166 -38.09 -13.40 23.99
N ALA A 167 -37.98 -12.85 25.20
CA ALA A 167 -36.86 -11.99 25.58
C ALA A 167 -35.53 -12.75 25.65
N SER A 168 -35.51 -13.97 26.22
CA SER A 168 -34.29 -14.78 26.29
C SER A 168 -33.81 -15.20 24.90
N LEU A 169 -34.72 -15.59 23.99
CA LEU A 169 -34.36 -15.90 22.60
C LEU A 169 -33.76 -14.68 21.89
N LEU A 170 -34.37 -13.49 22.02
CA LEU A 170 -33.82 -12.26 21.43
C LEU A 170 -32.47 -11.89 22.04
N ALA A 171 -32.31 -12.04 23.35
CA ALA A 171 -31.03 -11.80 24.03
C ALA A 171 -29.94 -12.75 23.52
N SER A 172 -30.23 -14.04 23.38
CA SER A 172 -29.31 -15.04 22.83
C SER A 172 -28.99 -14.75 21.36
N ALA A 173 -29.99 -14.42 20.54
CA ALA A 173 -29.79 -14.03 19.15
C ALA A 173 -28.91 -12.77 19.04
N GLY A 174 -29.13 -11.78 19.92
CA GLY A 174 -28.32 -10.58 20.04
C GLY A 174 -26.84 -10.89 20.36
N LEU A 175 -26.61 -11.75 21.36
CA LEU A 175 -25.24 -12.18 21.70
C LEU A 175 -24.58 -12.93 20.55
N LEU A 176 -25.30 -13.86 19.90
CA LEU A 176 -24.80 -14.57 18.71
C LEU A 176 -24.44 -13.61 17.58
N SER A 177 -25.22 -12.55 17.34
CA SER A 177 -24.91 -11.55 16.33
C SER A 177 -23.63 -10.76 16.62
N ILE A 178 -23.29 -10.50 17.89
CA ILE A 178 -22.02 -9.86 18.26
C ILE A 178 -20.85 -10.79 17.94
N VAL A 179 -20.93 -12.05 18.36
CA VAL A 179 -19.88 -13.05 18.09
C VAL A 179 -19.69 -13.27 16.58
N ALA A 180 -20.79 -13.40 15.83
CA ALA A 180 -20.75 -13.51 14.38
C ALA A 180 -20.16 -12.25 13.72
N GLY A 181 -20.49 -11.05 14.22
CA GLY A 181 -19.95 -9.78 13.74
C GLY A 181 -18.44 -9.67 13.96
N LEU A 182 -17.95 -10.07 15.15
CA LEU A 182 -16.52 -10.13 15.45
C LEU A 182 -15.80 -11.14 14.55
N ALA A 183 -16.40 -12.32 14.32
CA ALA A 183 -15.84 -13.31 13.40
C ALA A 183 -15.77 -12.81 11.94
N ALA A 184 -16.75 -12.00 11.52
CA ALA A 184 -16.81 -11.42 10.18
C ALA A 184 -15.97 -10.14 10.01
N GLN A 185 -15.40 -9.59 11.10
CA GLN A 185 -14.76 -8.28 11.12
C GLN A 185 -13.67 -8.13 10.05
N SER A 186 -12.79 -9.12 9.89
CA SER A 186 -11.69 -9.08 8.91
C SER A 186 -12.18 -9.12 7.46
N SER A 187 -13.22 -9.92 7.20
CA SER A 187 -13.83 -10.03 5.87
C SER A 187 -14.52 -8.73 5.48
N LEU A 188 -15.29 -8.14 6.40
CA LEU A 188 -15.95 -6.85 6.18
C LEU A 188 -14.93 -5.72 6.01
N ALA A 189 -13.87 -5.69 6.83
CA ALA A 189 -12.80 -4.70 6.69
C ALA A 189 -12.13 -4.76 5.30
N ASN A 190 -11.85 -5.96 4.80
CA ASN A 190 -11.33 -6.14 3.44
C ASN A 190 -12.31 -5.65 2.37
N MET A 191 -13.60 -5.98 2.50
CA MET A 191 -14.63 -5.50 1.56
C MET A 191 -14.73 -3.97 1.54
N PHE A 192 -14.75 -3.33 2.71
CA PHE A 192 -14.78 -1.87 2.80
C PHE A 192 -13.51 -1.25 2.21
N ALA A 193 -12.35 -1.86 2.45
CA ALA A 193 -11.10 -1.40 1.85
C ALA A 193 -11.12 -1.51 0.32
N GLY A 194 -11.60 -2.62 -0.26
CA GLY A 194 -11.74 -2.74 -1.72
C GLY A 194 -12.71 -1.72 -2.32
N ILE A 195 -13.85 -1.48 -1.67
CA ILE A 195 -14.79 -0.42 -2.06
C ILE A 195 -14.10 0.95 -2.02
N GLN A 196 -13.39 1.24 -0.93
CA GLN A 196 -12.69 2.51 -0.76
C GLN A 196 -11.61 2.70 -1.82
N ILE A 197 -10.81 1.68 -2.12
CA ILE A 197 -9.80 1.74 -3.18
C ILE A 197 -10.47 2.09 -4.53
N ALA A 198 -11.56 1.40 -4.86
CA ALA A 198 -12.29 1.63 -6.11
C ALA A 198 -12.88 3.05 -6.23
N PHE A 199 -13.31 3.66 -5.12
CA PHE A 199 -13.87 5.02 -5.13
C PHE A 199 -12.82 6.14 -4.98
N THR A 200 -11.73 5.88 -4.27
CA THR A 200 -10.71 6.90 -3.95
C THR A 200 -9.61 6.98 -5.01
N ASP A 201 -9.56 6.01 -5.94
CA ASP A 201 -8.58 5.96 -7.01
C ASP A 201 -7.14 6.05 -6.45
N ALA A 202 -6.96 5.49 -5.25
CA ALA A 202 -5.69 5.47 -4.54
C ALA A 202 -4.70 4.45 -5.17
N LEU A 203 -5.25 3.44 -5.83
CA LEU A 203 -4.54 2.37 -6.52
C LEU A 203 -5.31 2.03 -7.81
N ARG A 204 -4.61 1.98 -8.94
CA ARG A 204 -5.19 1.61 -10.23
C ARG A 204 -4.64 0.28 -10.71
N VAL A 205 -5.43 -0.40 -11.55
CA VAL A 205 -4.94 -1.55 -12.32
C VAL A 205 -3.84 -1.06 -13.28
N GLY A 206 -2.72 -1.76 -13.29
CA GLY A 206 -1.51 -1.40 -14.03
C GLY A 206 -0.50 -0.55 -13.25
N ASP A 207 -0.82 -0.12 -12.01
CA ASP A 207 0.14 0.65 -11.21
C ASP A 207 1.32 -0.22 -10.75
N LEU A 208 2.51 0.37 -10.74
CA LEU A 208 3.68 -0.25 -10.12
C LEU A 208 3.78 0.19 -8.66
N VAL A 209 3.77 -0.79 -7.76
CA VAL A 209 3.73 -0.55 -6.32
C VAL A 209 4.77 -1.38 -5.57
N ILE A 210 5.20 -0.85 -4.42
CA ILE A 210 5.98 -1.59 -3.43
C ILE A 210 5.12 -1.80 -2.19
N VAL A 211 4.88 -3.08 -1.88
CA VAL A 211 4.06 -3.51 -0.74
C VAL A 211 4.84 -4.54 0.07
N ASP A 212 4.95 -4.31 1.38
CA ASP A 212 5.75 -5.13 2.31
C ASP A 212 7.18 -5.41 1.79
N GLY A 213 7.80 -4.40 1.16
CA GLY A 213 9.17 -4.46 0.63
C GLY A 213 9.34 -5.15 -0.71
N ASN A 214 8.26 -5.72 -1.28
CA ASN A 214 8.31 -6.36 -2.58
C ASN A 214 7.68 -5.47 -3.65
N TRP A 215 8.34 -5.37 -4.81
CA TRP A 215 7.89 -4.57 -5.94
C TRP A 215 7.10 -5.43 -6.94
N GLY A 216 5.99 -4.88 -7.46
CA GLY A 216 5.15 -5.58 -8.43
C GLY A 216 4.11 -4.68 -9.05
N THR A 217 3.43 -5.18 -10.07
CA THR A 217 2.40 -4.46 -10.83
C THR A 217 1.01 -4.94 -10.44
N VAL A 218 0.09 -4.01 -10.22
CA VAL A 218 -1.31 -4.34 -9.91
C VAL A 218 -1.99 -4.91 -11.15
N GLU A 219 -2.45 -6.15 -11.10
CA GLU A 219 -3.12 -6.82 -12.21
C GLU A 219 -4.65 -6.76 -12.07
N GLU A 220 -5.16 -6.97 -10.86
CA GLU A 220 -6.60 -6.98 -10.59
C GLU A 220 -6.89 -6.39 -9.21
N ILE A 221 -7.97 -5.60 -9.12
CA ILE A 221 -8.48 -5.08 -7.85
C ILE A 221 -9.84 -5.74 -7.59
N THR A 222 -9.88 -6.68 -6.63
CA THR A 222 -11.11 -7.32 -6.15
C THR A 222 -11.62 -6.60 -4.90
N LEU A 223 -12.85 -6.92 -4.51
CA LEU A 223 -13.47 -6.40 -3.30
C LEU A 223 -12.68 -6.73 -2.03
N THR A 224 -12.08 -7.92 -1.92
CA THR A 224 -11.43 -8.40 -0.68
C THR A 224 -9.90 -8.49 -0.75
N TYR A 225 -9.34 -8.56 -1.95
CA TYR A 225 -7.89 -8.60 -2.18
C TYR A 225 -7.53 -7.88 -3.48
N VAL A 226 -6.26 -7.53 -3.61
CA VAL A 226 -5.63 -7.02 -4.83
C VAL A 226 -4.60 -8.03 -5.29
N VAL A 227 -4.59 -8.32 -6.58
CA VAL A 227 -3.60 -9.18 -7.22
C VAL A 227 -2.44 -8.31 -7.67
N VAL A 228 -1.26 -8.56 -7.11
CA VAL A 228 -0.01 -7.90 -7.48
C VAL A 228 0.89 -8.92 -8.16
N ALA A 229 1.18 -8.71 -9.44
CA ALA A 229 2.10 -9.52 -10.21
C ALA A 229 3.54 -9.12 -9.89
N SER A 230 4.31 -10.11 -9.46
CA SER A 230 5.75 -10.01 -9.26
C SER A 230 6.48 -10.14 -10.61
N TRP A 231 7.69 -9.61 -10.67
CA TRP A 231 8.56 -9.69 -11.84
C TRP A 231 8.96 -11.13 -12.20
N ASP A 232 8.91 -12.05 -11.24
CA ASP A 232 9.20 -13.48 -11.42
C ASP A 232 7.98 -14.29 -11.91
N GLY A 233 6.88 -13.62 -12.28
CA GLY A 233 5.65 -14.24 -12.79
C GLY A 233 4.73 -14.80 -11.71
N ARG A 234 5.04 -14.61 -10.43
CA ARG A 234 4.16 -14.99 -9.31
C ARG A 234 3.12 -13.91 -9.06
N GLN A 235 1.95 -14.31 -8.57
CA GLN A 235 0.89 -13.39 -8.15
C GLN A 235 0.78 -13.38 -6.62
N TRP A 236 0.84 -12.20 -6.02
CA TRP A 236 0.55 -12.00 -4.60
C TRP A 236 -0.90 -11.57 -4.43
N LEU A 237 -1.64 -12.32 -3.62
CA LEU A 237 -3.00 -11.97 -3.23
C LEU A 237 -2.92 -11.17 -1.93
N VAL A 238 -2.88 -9.85 -2.07
CA VAL A 238 -2.73 -8.93 -0.95
C VAL A 238 -4.11 -8.51 -0.44
N PRO A 239 -4.46 -8.71 0.84
CA PRO A 239 -5.73 -8.25 1.39
C PRO A 239 -5.92 -6.75 1.16
N SER A 240 -7.11 -6.33 0.71
CA SER A 240 -7.37 -4.93 0.36
C SER A 240 -7.14 -3.98 1.56
N THR A 241 -7.32 -4.47 2.78
CA THR A 241 -7.01 -3.71 4.01
C THR A 241 -5.56 -3.22 4.08
N VAL A 242 -4.60 -3.92 3.49
CA VAL A 242 -3.17 -3.53 3.53
C VAL A 242 -2.97 -2.16 2.87
N PHE A 243 -3.63 -1.90 1.74
CA PHE A 243 -3.51 -0.64 1.00
C PHE A 243 -4.23 0.56 1.66
N ILE A 244 -5.07 0.30 2.66
CA ILE A 244 -5.76 1.35 3.42
C ILE A 244 -5.10 1.56 4.80
N SER A 245 -4.59 0.49 5.41
CA SER A 245 -4.06 0.51 6.78
C SER A 245 -2.56 0.73 6.88
N LYS A 246 -1.78 0.34 5.86
CA LYS A 246 -0.33 0.50 5.82
C LYS A 246 0.07 1.47 4.71
N THR A 247 1.20 2.14 4.91
CA THR A 247 1.86 2.91 3.84
C THR A 247 2.42 1.95 2.79
N PHE A 248 2.19 2.29 1.52
CA PHE A 248 2.80 1.64 0.37
C PHE A 248 3.34 2.71 -0.58
N GLU A 249 4.30 2.35 -1.41
CA GLU A 249 4.81 3.26 -2.44
C GLU A 249 4.08 2.99 -3.76
N ASN A 250 3.58 4.04 -4.40
CA ASN A 250 3.04 3.96 -5.75
C ASN A 250 3.93 4.79 -6.68
N TRP A 251 4.61 4.09 -7.58
CA TRP A 251 5.62 4.65 -8.47
C TRP A 251 5.03 5.24 -9.76
N THR A 252 3.75 5.00 -10.06
CA THR A 252 3.10 5.40 -11.31
C THR A 252 1.89 6.33 -11.13
N ARG A 253 1.49 6.65 -9.89
CA ARG A 253 0.26 7.40 -9.57
C ARG A 253 0.12 8.75 -10.27
N ARG A 254 1.20 9.51 -10.39
CA ARG A 254 1.19 10.88 -10.97
C ARG A 254 2.00 10.97 -12.25
N GLU A 255 3.20 10.44 -12.23
CA GLU A 255 4.09 10.39 -13.38
C GLU A 255 4.90 9.09 -13.29
N THR A 256 5.14 8.42 -14.43
CA THR A 256 6.00 7.22 -14.56
C THR A 256 7.49 7.48 -14.29
N LYS A 257 7.79 8.76 -14.06
CA LYS A 257 9.08 9.38 -14.05
C LYS A 257 9.69 9.31 -12.65
N LEU A 258 10.71 8.47 -12.50
CA LEU A 258 11.28 8.15 -11.20
C LEU A 258 12.71 8.67 -11.07
N LEU A 259 13.13 8.86 -9.82
CA LEU A 259 14.51 9.13 -9.45
C LEU A 259 15.09 7.88 -8.78
N GLY A 260 16.21 7.42 -9.30
CA GLY A 260 16.94 6.27 -8.80
C GLY A 260 18.24 6.71 -8.15
N THR A 261 18.66 5.96 -7.14
CA THR A 261 19.94 6.19 -6.46
C THR A 261 20.86 4.98 -6.65
N VAL A 262 22.14 5.25 -6.87
CA VAL A 262 23.22 4.26 -6.86
C VAL A 262 24.23 4.71 -5.82
N GLU A 263 24.52 3.86 -4.85
CA GLU A 263 25.42 4.17 -3.75
C GLU A 263 26.71 3.37 -3.89
N PHE A 264 27.82 4.01 -3.57
CA PHE A 264 29.15 3.44 -3.58
C PHE A 264 29.84 3.80 -2.27
N ASP A 265 30.48 2.82 -1.64
CA ASP A 265 31.41 3.05 -0.54
C ASP A 265 32.82 3.04 -1.14
N LEU A 266 33.56 4.14 -0.98
CA LEU A 266 34.88 4.39 -1.60
C LEU A 266 35.89 4.84 -0.53
N ASP A 267 37.19 4.89 -0.86
CA ASP A 267 38.22 5.46 0.02
C ASP A 267 38.19 7.01 -0.03
N TRP A 268 38.70 7.66 1.03
CA TRP A 268 38.82 9.13 1.15
C TRP A 268 39.60 9.81 0.03
N LEU A 269 40.46 9.07 -0.66
CA LEU A 269 41.23 9.58 -1.79
C LEU A 269 40.41 9.70 -3.08
N VAL A 270 39.11 9.36 -3.07
CA VAL A 270 38.27 9.43 -4.27
C VAL A 270 38.25 10.85 -4.88
N PRO A 271 38.56 11.01 -6.19
CA PRO A 271 38.44 12.29 -6.87
C PRO A 271 36.97 12.53 -7.24
N ILE A 272 36.19 13.12 -6.33
CA ILE A 272 34.74 13.33 -6.46
C ILE A 272 34.37 14.12 -7.72
N GLU A 273 35.11 15.18 -8.05
CA GLU A 273 34.88 16.00 -9.24
C GLU A 273 35.03 15.18 -10.52
N ALA A 274 36.06 14.34 -10.60
CA ALA A 274 36.31 13.49 -11.76
C ALA A 274 35.21 12.42 -11.89
N MET A 275 34.78 11.83 -10.77
CA MET A 275 33.67 10.86 -10.73
C MET A 275 32.34 11.51 -11.16
N ARG A 276 32.09 12.77 -10.80
CA ARG A 276 30.91 13.54 -11.22
C ARG A 276 30.90 13.78 -12.74
N ILE A 277 32.06 14.12 -13.32
CA ILE A 277 32.19 14.29 -14.78
C ILE A 277 31.96 12.96 -15.50
N GLU A 278 32.51 11.87 -14.99
CA GLU A 278 32.32 10.56 -15.61
C GLU A 278 30.85 10.11 -15.55
N LEU A 279 30.16 10.30 -14.42
CA LEU A 279 28.72 10.02 -14.32
C LEU A 279 27.93 10.76 -15.41
N GLN A 280 28.24 12.04 -15.65
CA GLN A 280 27.58 12.81 -16.70
C GLN A 280 27.88 12.27 -18.10
N ARG A 281 29.10 11.77 -18.34
CA ARG A 281 29.48 11.16 -19.61
C ARG A 281 28.70 9.86 -19.86
N ILE A 282 28.65 8.96 -18.86
CA ILE A 282 27.95 7.68 -18.94
C ILE A 282 26.45 7.91 -19.20
N VAL A 283 25.84 8.80 -18.43
CA VAL A 283 24.40 9.06 -18.51
C VAL A 283 24.02 9.73 -19.84
N LYS A 284 24.85 10.62 -20.39
CA LYS A 284 24.61 11.24 -21.71
C LYS A 284 24.85 10.28 -22.89
N ALA A 285 25.65 9.24 -22.69
CA ALA A 285 25.90 8.21 -23.70
C ALA A 285 24.81 7.14 -23.75
N SER A 286 23.92 7.08 -22.75
CA SER A 286 22.84 6.11 -22.64
C SER A 286 21.52 6.68 -23.15
N ASP A 287 20.79 5.87 -23.93
CA ASP A 287 19.43 6.20 -24.38
C ASP A 287 18.37 6.08 -23.27
N LEU A 288 18.73 5.51 -22.11
CA LEU A 288 17.82 5.27 -20.99
C LEU A 288 17.57 6.53 -20.13
N TRP A 289 18.40 7.57 -20.29
CA TRP A 289 18.30 8.79 -19.49
C TRP A 289 17.34 9.81 -20.11
N ASP A 290 16.47 10.37 -19.28
CA ASP A 290 15.42 11.30 -19.72
C ASP A 290 15.81 12.79 -19.67
N GLY A 291 17.08 13.10 -19.36
CA GLY A 291 17.61 14.46 -19.36
C GLY A 291 17.25 15.32 -18.14
N ARG A 292 16.47 14.84 -17.18
CA ARG A 292 15.91 15.71 -16.12
C ARG A 292 16.86 15.97 -14.96
N GLN A 293 17.40 14.91 -14.36
CA GLN A 293 18.20 15.02 -13.15
C GLN A 293 19.36 14.03 -13.17
N VAL A 294 20.55 14.57 -12.95
CA VAL A 294 21.76 13.80 -12.69
C VAL A 294 22.56 14.53 -11.62
N GLY A 295 23.03 13.79 -10.62
CA GLY A 295 23.83 14.36 -9.55
C GLY A 295 24.63 13.30 -8.84
N LEU A 296 25.80 13.69 -8.35
CA LEU A 296 26.65 12.85 -7.50
C LEU A 296 26.92 13.62 -6.21
N GLN A 297 26.74 13.00 -5.06
CA GLN A 297 26.90 13.66 -3.77
C GLN A 297 27.56 12.71 -2.78
N VAL A 298 28.44 13.24 -1.94
CA VAL A 298 28.92 12.50 -0.77
C VAL A 298 27.82 12.59 0.28
N THR A 299 27.27 11.45 0.66
CA THR A 299 26.17 11.37 1.64
C THR A 299 26.65 11.07 3.04
N ASP A 300 27.76 10.36 3.15
CA ASP A 300 28.38 10.01 4.42
C ASP A 300 29.89 9.87 4.22
N ALA A 301 30.66 10.17 5.26
CA ALA A 301 32.13 10.05 5.28
C ALA A 301 32.57 9.69 6.70
N THR A 302 31.92 8.68 7.27
CA THR A 302 32.16 8.22 8.64
C THR A 302 32.58 6.75 8.63
N GLY A 303 33.44 6.36 9.60
CA GLY A 303 33.82 4.96 9.79
C GLY A 303 34.83 4.37 8.81
N GLY A 304 35.55 5.21 8.03
CA GLY A 304 36.61 4.76 7.13
C GLY A 304 36.29 4.89 5.63
N PRO A 305 35.11 4.48 5.12
CA PRO A 305 34.73 4.74 3.75
C PRO A 305 33.98 6.06 3.58
N VAL A 306 34.07 6.63 2.37
CA VAL A 306 33.26 7.76 1.89
C VAL A 306 32.13 7.19 1.04
N ARG A 307 30.88 7.40 1.49
CA ARG A 307 29.68 6.97 0.77
C ARG A 307 29.26 8.04 -0.23
N VAL A 308 29.32 7.67 -1.51
CA VAL A 308 28.94 8.49 -2.64
C VAL A 308 27.62 8.00 -3.22
N ARG A 309 26.63 8.89 -3.35
CA ARG A 309 25.33 8.64 -3.96
C ARG A 309 25.23 9.34 -5.31
N ALA A 310 25.08 8.55 -6.36
CA ALA A 310 24.66 9.02 -7.68
C ALA A 310 23.12 8.97 -7.78
N VAL A 311 22.51 10.07 -8.20
CA VAL A 311 21.08 10.21 -8.45
C VAL A 311 20.86 10.39 -9.95
N VAL A 312 20.01 9.56 -10.54
CA VAL A 312 19.66 9.59 -11.98
C VAL A 312 18.15 9.54 -12.16
N SER A 313 17.64 10.19 -13.21
CA SER A 313 16.23 10.15 -13.60
C SER A 313 16.01 9.28 -14.82
N ALA A 314 14.87 8.60 -14.90
CA ALA A 314 14.46 7.89 -16.12
C ALA A 314 12.96 8.03 -16.37
N ALA A 315 12.56 7.71 -17.60
CA ALA A 315 11.19 7.86 -18.08
C ALA A 315 10.24 6.81 -17.49
N THR A 316 10.72 5.58 -17.29
CA THR A 316 9.98 4.47 -16.69
C THR A 316 10.78 3.81 -15.56
N SER A 317 10.12 3.01 -14.74
CA SER A 317 10.76 2.21 -13.68
C SER A 317 11.71 1.14 -14.22
N GLY A 318 11.40 0.55 -15.39
CA GLY A 318 12.26 -0.43 -16.05
C GLY A 318 13.54 0.22 -16.53
N ASP A 319 13.42 1.31 -17.31
CA ASP A 319 14.57 2.08 -17.77
C ASP A 319 15.41 2.60 -16.60
N LEU A 320 14.77 2.97 -15.49
CA LEU A 320 15.48 3.40 -14.30
C LEU A 320 16.31 2.29 -13.69
N TRP A 321 15.78 1.07 -13.62
CA TRP A 321 16.51 -0.08 -13.09
C TRP A 321 17.74 -0.37 -13.96
N ASP A 322 17.55 -0.44 -15.28
CA ASP A 322 18.61 -0.72 -16.23
C ASP A 322 19.67 0.38 -16.24
N LEU A 323 19.26 1.65 -16.19
CA LEU A 323 20.18 2.79 -16.09
C LEU A 323 20.98 2.74 -14.78
N ARG A 324 20.38 2.36 -13.66
CA ARG A 324 21.11 2.20 -12.38
C ARG A 324 22.14 1.08 -12.45
N CYS A 325 21.80 -0.04 -13.07
CA CYS A 325 22.74 -1.14 -13.28
C CYS A 325 23.88 -0.73 -14.20
N TYR A 326 23.57 -0.12 -15.34
CA TYR A 326 24.55 0.39 -16.30
C TYR A 326 25.51 1.42 -15.67
N VAL A 327 24.97 2.42 -14.96
CA VAL A 327 25.77 3.42 -14.24
C VAL A 327 26.65 2.77 -13.17
N ARG A 328 26.16 1.74 -12.48
CA ARG A 328 26.93 1.01 -11.47
C ARG A 328 28.12 0.29 -12.10
N GLU A 329 27.89 -0.44 -13.18
CA GLU A 329 28.92 -1.20 -13.88
C GLU A 329 29.99 -0.27 -14.49
N GLU A 330 29.58 0.79 -15.17
CA GLU A 330 30.51 1.73 -15.79
C GLU A 330 31.31 2.56 -14.79
N LEU A 331 30.69 3.02 -13.69
CA LEU A 331 31.42 3.75 -12.65
C LEU A 331 32.39 2.83 -11.90
N ILE A 332 32.03 1.58 -11.61
CA ILE A 332 32.97 0.61 -11.04
C ILE A 332 34.14 0.41 -12.01
N GLY A 333 33.86 0.20 -13.30
CA GLY A 333 34.90 0.05 -14.32
C GLY A 333 35.81 1.27 -14.43
N TRP A 334 35.26 2.48 -14.30
CA TRP A 334 36.04 3.71 -14.26
C TRP A 334 36.93 3.82 -13.03
N VAL A 335 36.40 3.53 -11.83
CA VAL A 335 37.18 3.54 -10.59
C VAL A 335 38.34 2.54 -10.70
N GLN A 336 38.08 1.33 -11.21
CA GLN A 336 39.10 0.30 -11.40
C GLN A 336 40.17 0.65 -12.44
N ARG A 337 39.87 1.47 -13.45
CA ARG A 337 40.85 1.82 -14.51
C ARG A 337 41.60 3.12 -14.23
N LYS A 338 40.93 4.12 -13.68
CA LYS A 338 41.45 5.50 -13.57
C LYS A 338 41.67 5.97 -12.13
N ALA A 339 40.98 5.38 -11.15
CA ALA A 339 41.04 5.80 -9.75
C ALA A 339 41.20 4.60 -8.80
N VAL A 340 42.17 3.72 -9.07
CA VAL A 340 42.43 2.49 -8.28
C VAL A 340 42.70 2.78 -6.80
N TYR A 341 43.23 3.96 -6.51
CA TYR A 341 43.47 4.44 -5.14
C TYR A 341 42.20 4.80 -4.37
N ALA A 342 41.07 4.98 -5.06
CA ALA A 342 39.76 5.28 -4.47
C ALA A 342 38.98 4.00 -4.06
N LEU A 343 39.51 2.81 -4.32
CA LEU A 343 38.90 1.56 -3.87
C LEU A 343 38.94 1.46 -2.35
N PRO A 344 37.89 0.91 -1.69
CA PRO A 344 37.87 0.74 -0.24
C PRO A 344 39.09 -0.01 0.28
N ARG A 345 39.81 0.58 1.24
CA ARG A 345 41.01 0.00 1.87
C ARG A 345 40.87 0.06 3.39
N ALA A 346 41.23 -1.03 4.06
CA ALA A 346 41.45 -1.01 5.50
C ALA A 346 42.86 -0.50 5.79
N ARG A 347 42.98 0.64 6.49
CA ARG A 347 44.27 1.18 6.94
C ARG A 347 44.57 0.60 8.32
N LEU A 348 45.61 -0.20 8.41
CA LEU A 348 46.19 -0.61 9.68
C LEU A 348 47.32 0.37 9.97
N GLU A 349 47.19 1.17 11.03
CA GLU A 349 48.32 1.93 11.57
C GLU A 349 49.10 1.02 12.52
N PRO A 350 50.33 0.59 12.16
CA PRO A 350 51.12 -0.31 13.01
C PRO A 350 51.59 0.40 14.28
N GLU A 351 51.82 1.71 14.20
CA GLU A 351 52.09 2.58 15.35
C GLU A 351 51.07 3.71 15.36
N PRO A 352 50.28 3.87 16.44
CA PRO A 352 49.32 4.96 16.55
C PRO A 352 50.09 6.28 16.62
N THR A 353 49.76 7.22 15.73
CA THR A 353 50.32 8.58 15.78
C THR A 353 49.93 9.21 17.13
N PRO A 354 50.89 9.53 18.01
CA PRO A 354 50.56 10.09 19.32
C PRO A 354 49.97 11.49 19.14
N ALA A 355 48.93 11.80 19.91
CA ALA A 355 48.33 13.13 19.90
C ALA A 355 49.38 14.18 20.31
N PRO A 356 49.40 15.36 19.65
CA PRO A 356 50.32 16.42 20.02
C PRO A 356 50.11 16.87 21.48
N PRO A 357 51.17 17.36 22.16
CA PRO A 357 51.07 17.85 23.54
C PRO A 357 49.97 18.90 23.68
N PRO A 358 49.28 19.00 24.84
CA PRO A 358 48.19 19.97 25.05
C PRO A 358 48.56 21.41 24.67
N GLN A 359 49.79 21.83 24.98
CA GLN A 359 50.30 23.17 24.65
C GLN A 359 50.35 23.44 23.13
N ALA A 360 50.74 22.45 22.34
CA ALA A 360 50.76 22.56 20.88
C ALA A 360 49.34 22.59 20.29
N ARG A 361 48.40 21.90 20.94
CA ARG A 361 46.97 21.94 20.57
C ARG A 361 46.35 23.29 20.87
N ASP A 362 46.66 23.87 22.03
CA ASP A 362 46.17 25.19 22.42
C ASP A 362 46.76 26.28 21.51
N ALA A 363 48.06 26.19 21.18
CA ALA A 363 48.69 27.09 20.21
C ALA A 363 48.02 27.00 18.82
N PHE A 364 47.73 25.79 18.34
CA PHE A 364 47.03 25.59 17.07
C PHE A 364 45.60 26.15 17.10
N ILE A 365 44.90 26.03 18.23
CA ILE A 365 43.56 26.61 18.41
C ILE A 365 43.61 28.13 18.31
N GLU A 366 44.57 28.77 18.99
CA GLU A 366 44.71 30.22 18.97
C GLU A 366 45.16 30.75 17.60
N GLU A 367 46.05 30.04 16.91
CA GLU A 367 46.42 30.34 15.52
C GLU A 367 45.21 30.26 14.57
N THR A 368 44.41 29.20 14.71
CA THR A 368 43.19 29.01 13.89
C THR A 368 42.14 30.08 14.19
N LYS A 369 41.95 30.46 15.47
CA LYS A 369 41.04 31.54 15.86
C LYS A 369 41.52 32.89 15.30
N ALA A 370 42.80 33.21 15.44
CA ALA A 370 43.36 34.45 14.92
C ALA A 370 43.23 34.55 13.40
N ALA A 371 43.44 33.44 12.68
CA ALA A 371 43.22 33.37 11.23
C ALA A 371 41.75 33.62 10.87
N TRP A 372 40.81 33.01 11.61
CA TRP A 372 39.38 33.21 11.41
C TRP A 372 38.94 34.66 11.72
N GLU A 373 39.43 35.24 12.82
CA GLU A 373 39.14 36.63 13.20
C GLU A 373 39.70 37.62 12.17
N ALA A 374 40.89 37.37 11.61
CA ALA A 374 41.46 38.17 10.54
C ALA A 374 40.62 38.10 9.25
N GLU A 375 40.10 36.92 8.90
CA GLU A 375 39.18 36.74 7.77
C GLU A 375 37.86 37.52 7.99
N GLN A 376 37.31 37.46 9.21
CA GLN A 376 36.10 38.24 9.56
C GLN A 376 36.34 39.76 9.57
N ALA A 377 37.50 40.21 10.05
CA ALA A 377 37.87 41.62 10.05
C ALA A 377 38.06 42.14 8.61
N GLN A 378 38.63 41.33 7.70
CA GLN A 378 38.72 41.66 6.29
C GLN A 378 37.33 41.74 5.64
N ASP A 379 36.42 40.82 5.94
CA ASP A 379 35.04 40.87 5.43
C ASP A 379 34.21 42.03 6.02
N ALA A 380 34.46 42.41 7.28
CA ALA A 380 33.85 43.58 7.90
C ALA A 380 34.40 44.89 7.32
N THR A 381 35.71 44.96 7.03
CA THR A 381 36.35 46.12 6.39
C THR A 381 35.89 46.27 4.94
N ARG A 382 35.73 45.16 4.21
CA ARG A 382 35.17 45.11 2.85
C ARG A 382 33.71 45.55 2.78
N GLN A 383 32.97 45.51 3.90
CA GLN A 383 31.61 46.05 4.03
C GLN A 383 31.58 47.54 4.40
N LEU A 384 32.71 48.13 4.83
CA LEU A 384 32.81 49.50 5.33
C LEU A 384 33.53 50.47 4.39
N GLU A 385 34.17 50.01 3.31
CA GLU A 385 34.67 50.91 2.26
C GLU A 385 33.49 51.60 1.54
N PRO A 386 33.37 52.93 1.57
CA PRO A 386 32.39 53.64 0.76
C PRO A 386 32.86 53.64 -0.69
N ALA A 387 32.02 53.15 -1.59
CA ALA A 387 32.21 53.31 -3.03
C ALA A 387 32.21 54.80 -3.39
N GLU A 388 33.39 55.40 -3.62
CA GLU A 388 33.51 56.68 -4.31
C GLU A 388 33.29 56.46 -5.81
N GLY A 389 32.11 56.85 -6.29
CA GLY A 389 31.73 56.78 -7.70
C GLY A 389 30.24 57.03 -7.90
N ASP A 390 29.90 58.29 -8.11
CA ASP A 390 28.58 58.87 -8.36
C ASP A 390 27.82 58.18 -9.50
N GLU A 391 26.63 57.64 -9.24
CA GLU A 391 25.40 57.90 -10.01
C GLU A 391 24.17 57.20 -9.39
N THR A 392 23.04 57.88 -9.52
CA THR A 392 21.81 57.68 -8.76
C THR A 392 21.07 56.39 -9.15
N GLN A 393 21.11 55.36 -8.30
CA GLN A 393 20.07 54.33 -8.27
C GLN A 393 19.65 54.03 -6.82
N GLN A 394 18.34 54.11 -6.58
CA GLN A 394 17.69 53.83 -5.31
C GLN A 394 18.03 52.43 -4.82
N PHE A 395 18.86 52.36 -3.78
CA PHE A 395 19.14 51.16 -3.02
C PHE A 395 18.01 50.88 -2.02
N THR A 396 17.23 49.82 -2.24
CA THR A 396 16.56 49.13 -1.13
C THR A 396 17.52 48.10 -0.55
N ALA A 397 18.15 48.46 0.56
CA ALA A 397 18.99 47.58 1.35
C ALA A 397 18.15 46.42 1.93
N VAL A 398 18.48 45.18 1.56
CA VAL A 398 18.42 43.90 2.31
C VAL A 398 18.64 42.78 1.26
N ASP A 399 19.87 42.46 0.84
CA ASP A 399 20.00 41.32 -0.10
C ASP A 399 21.36 40.60 -0.24
N ASN A 400 22.20 40.49 0.80
CA ASN A 400 23.44 39.69 0.63
C ASN A 400 23.81 38.67 1.70
N ARG A 401 22.97 38.48 2.74
CA ARG A 401 23.08 37.30 3.64
C ARG A 401 22.01 36.24 3.42
N ARG A 402 21.05 36.50 2.52
CA ARG A 402 20.05 35.49 2.10
C ARG A 402 20.39 34.85 0.75
N SER A 403 21.46 35.29 0.08
CA SER A 403 21.74 34.96 -1.33
C SER A 403 22.07 33.49 -1.58
N TRP A 404 22.70 32.74 -0.66
CA TRP A 404 22.94 31.31 -0.92
C TRP A 404 21.64 30.47 -0.82
N PHE A 405 20.86 30.65 0.25
CA PHE A 405 19.60 29.93 0.41
C PHE A 405 18.52 30.41 -0.58
N GLN A 406 18.48 31.70 -0.91
CA GLN A 406 17.63 32.22 -1.98
C GLN A 406 18.11 31.78 -3.35
N ALA A 407 19.41 31.81 -3.68
CA ALA A 407 19.91 31.28 -4.96
C ALA A 407 19.72 29.77 -5.10
N VAL A 408 19.74 29.00 -4.00
CA VAL A 408 19.39 27.57 -4.00
C VAL A 408 17.87 27.40 -4.18
N ARG A 409 17.06 28.26 -3.56
CA ARG A 409 15.59 28.25 -3.69
C ARG A 409 15.13 28.72 -5.07
N ASP A 410 15.81 29.69 -5.65
CA ASP A 410 15.56 30.30 -6.94
C ASP A 410 16.17 29.44 -8.06
N ARG A 411 17.28 28.71 -7.83
CA ARG A 411 17.68 27.58 -8.70
C ARG A 411 16.69 26.42 -8.63
N ARG A 412 16.08 26.16 -7.47
CA ARG A 412 14.98 25.19 -7.35
C ARG A 412 13.70 25.68 -8.04
N ALA A 413 13.44 26.98 -8.06
CA ALA A 413 12.30 27.59 -8.76
C ALA A 413 12.55 27.67 -10.27
N ALA A 414 13.74 28.08 -10.69
CA ALA A 414 14.17 28.07 -12.09
C ALA A 414 14.26 26.65 -12.65
N ALA A 415 14.69 25.65 -11.87
CA ALA A 415 14.61 24.24 -12.27
C ALA A 415 13.17 23.72 -12.39
N ARG A 416 12.19 24.35 -11.71
CA ARG A 416 10.76 24.08 -11.92
C ARG A 416 10.21 24.81 -13.15
N GLU A 417 10.77 25.96 -13.52
CA GLU A 417 10.35 26.74 -14.70
C GLU A 417 11.06 26.33 -16.01
N VAL A 418 12.26 25.77 -15.96
CA VAL A 418 12.98 25.19 -17.13
C VAL A 418 12.25 23.98 -17.72
N GLY A 419 11.25 23.44 -17.03
CA GLY A 419 10.22 22.56 -17.61
C GLY A 419 9.34 23.22 -18.68
N ARG A 420 9.47 24.54 -18.92
CA ARG A 420 8.76 25.29 -19.96
C ARG A 420 9.70 26.21 -20.76
N GLY A 421 10.61 25.59 -21.51
CA GLY A 421 11.05 25.99 -22.85
C GLY A 421 11.92 27.26 -23.02
N HIS A 422 13.14 27.10 -23.55
CA HIS A 422 13.68 27.84 -24.72
C HIS A 422 15.07 27.30 -25.19
N ARG A 423 15.55 27.84 -26.32
CA ARG A 423 16.30 27.25 -27.45
C ARG A 423 17.85 27.23 -27.37
N PRO A 424 18.57 26.53 -28.29
CA PRO A 424 19.96 26.08 -28.12
C PRO A 424 21.12 27.08 -28.37
N LYS A 425 20.87 28.32 -28.79
CA LYS A 425 21.94 29.19 -29.36
C LYS A 425 22.84 29.89 -28.33
N ASP A 426 22.41 30.00 -27.08
CA ASP A 426 23.19 30.72 -26.05
C ASP A 426 24.26 29.83 -25.38
N MET A 427 24.22 28.52 -25.62
CA MET A 427 25.14 27.54 -25.01
C MET A 427 26.50 27.49 -25.72
N GLU A 428 26.56 27.75 -27.03
CA GLU A 428 27.81 27.74 -27.82
C GLU A 428 28.76 28.89 -27.43
N ALA A 429 28.20 30.06 -27.11
CA ALA A 429 28.98 31.21 -26.65
C ALA A 429 29.62 30.95 -25.27
N LEU A 430 28.93 30.21 -24.40
CA LEU A 430 29.44 29.82 -23.08
C LEU A 430 30.56 28.77 -23.21
N ILE A 431 30.43 27.83 -24.14
CA ILE A 431 31.43 26.79 -24.44
C ILE A 431 32.72 27.40 -25.03
N ALA A 432 32.60 28.39 -25.92
CA ALA A 432 33.76 29.07 -26.53
C ALA A 432 34.55 29.95 -25.54
N GLY A 433 33.92 30.38 -24.44
CA GLY A 433 34.59 31.11 -23.36
C GLY A 433 35.43 30.18 -22.47
N ILE A 434 34.89 29.02 -22.13
CA ILE A 434 35.52 28.05 -21.21
C ILE A 434 36.74 27.37 -21.86
N LEU A 435 36.67 27.05 -23.16
CA LEU A 435 37.80 26.44 -23.89
C LEU A 435 39.01 27.37 -24.05
N ARG A 436 38.81 28.69 -24.06
CA ARG A 436 39.92 29.68 -24.05
C ARG A 436 40.63 29.77 -22.71
N GLN A 437 39.93 29.41 -21.62
CA GLN A 437 40.47 29.49 -20.27
C GLN A 437 41.31 28.25 -19.90
N SER A 438 41.01 27.08 -20.48
CA SER A 438 41.84 25.88 -20.35
C SER A 438 43.18 26.00 -21.09
N ASP A 439 43.20 26.60 -22.27
CA ASP A 439 44.42 26.76 -23.10
C ASP A 439 45.48 27.67 -22.42
N ASN A 440 45.02 28.68 -21.67
CA ASN A 440 45.88 29.55 -20.87
C ASN A 440 46.42 28.89 -19.59
N LEU A 441 45.75 27.86 -19.07
CA LEU A 441 46.21 27.11 -17.89
C LEU A 441 47.25 26.05 -18.23
N GLU A 442 47.21 25.51 -19.45
CA GLU A 442 48.21 24.55 -19.95
C GLU A 442 49.55 25.23 -20.25
N ARG A 443 49.56 26.41 -20.90
CA ARG A 443 50.81 27.18 -21.13
C ARG A 443 51.51 27.60 -19.83
N ARG A 444 50.75 27.89 -18.78
CA ARG A 444 51.30 28.24 -17.46
C ARG A 444 51.97 27.07 -16.74
N ARG A 445 51.63 25.82 -17.07
CA ARG A 445 52.25 24.62 -16.50
C ARG A 445 53.56 24.25 -17.17
N GLU A 446 53.74 24.59 -18.44
CA GLU A 446 54.98 24.32 -19.19
C GLU A 446 56.16 25.19 -18.72
N ASP A 447 55.91 26.41 -18.26
CA ASP A 447 56.96 27.35 -17.83
C ASP A 447 57.53 27.08 -16.42
N THR A 448 57.00 26.10 -15.66
CA THR A 448 57.32 25.92 -14.23
C THR A 448 57.87 24.53 -13.88
N ASN A 449 58.84 24.00 -14.63
CA ASN A 449 59.61 22.83 -14.16
C ASN A 449 61.03 22.72 -14.75
N PRO A 450 62.08 23.08 -13.98
CA PRO A 450 63.43 22.62 -14.25
C PRO A 450 63.96 21.85 -13.03
N ASP A 451 63.75 20.54 -12.97
CA ASP A 451 64.82 19.60 -12.56
C ASP A 451 64.37 18.14 -12.69
N THR A 452 65.09 17.40 -13.53
CA THR A 452 65.10 15.94 -13.58
C THR A 452 66.18 15.43 -12.64
N THR A 453 65.84 14.56 -11.69
CA THR A 453 66.86 13.69 -11.05
C THR A 453 66.27 12.34 -10.67
N GLU A 454 67.11 11.33 -10.88
CA GLU A 454 66.86 9.90 -11.01
C GLU A 454 66.32 9.21 -9.75
N LEU A 455 65.48 8.19 -9.93
CA LEU A 455 65.16 7.19 -8.90
C LEU A 455 66.03 5.94 -9.13
N PRO A 456 66.67 5.36 -8.10
CA PRO A 456 67.52 4.18 -8.29
C PRO A 456 66.69 2.90 -8.43
N LYS A 457 67.09 2.05 -9.39
CA LYS A 457 66.65 0.65 -9.51
C LYS A 457 67.23 -0.18 -8.37
N VAL A 458 66.39 -0.96 -7.68
CA VAL A 458 66.85 -2.01 -6.75
C VAL A 458 66.63 -3.37 -7.41
N GLU A 459 67.73 -4.11 -7.48
CA GLU A 459 67.92 -5.43 -8.06
C GLU A 459 67.46 -6.51 -7.06
N ILE A 460 66.80 -7.56 -7.55
CA ILE A 460 66.33 -8.70 -6.75
C ILE A 460 67.44 -9.76 -6.72
N THR A 461 67.89 -10.16 -5.53
CA THR A 461 68.77 -11.31 -5.33
C THR A 461 68.09 -12.36 -4.44
N ASP A 462 68.10 -13.61 -4.92
CA ASP A 462 67.67 -14.81 -4.20
C ASP A 462 68.75 -15.29 -3.22
N GLY A 463 68.34 -15.75 -2.03
CA GLY A 463 69.23 -16.38 -1.05
C GLY A 463 68.55 -16.72 0.28
N GLU A 464 68.52 -18.02 0.60
CA GLU A 464 67.85 -18.71 1.70
C GLU A 464 68.35 -18.38 3.13
N GLY A 465 67.49 -18.59 4.15
CA GLY A 465 67.97 -18.93 5.52
C GLY A 465 67.26 -18.29 6.72
N SER A 466 66.06 -18.78 7.05
CA SER A 466 65.48 -18.98 8.40
C SER A 466 65.90 -18.06 9.59
N SER A 467 64.97 -17.22 10.06
CA SER A 467 64.42 -17.32 11.44
C SER A 467 63.13 -16.47 11.56
N MET A 468 61.97 -17.13 11.62
CA MET A 468 60.69 -16.47 11.85
C MET A 468 60.45 -16.27 13.35
N SER A 469 60.22 -15.00 13.73
CA SER A 469 59.71 -14.60 15.04
C SER A 469 58.25 -15.05 15.24
N ALA A 470 57.92 -15.44 16.46
CA ALA A 470 56.75 -16.23 16.87
C ALA A 470 55.37 -15.54 16.80
N THR A 471 55.23 -14.40 16.12
CA THR A 471 53.97 -13.61 16.09
C THR A 471 53.14 -13.81 14.81
N ALA A 472 53.60 -14.63 13.85
CA ALA A 472 52.95 -14.84 12.55
C ALA A 472 52.01 -16.07 12.47
N ARG A 473 51.42 -16.53 13.58
CA ARG A 473 50.50 -17.70 13.60
C ARG A 473 49.04 -17.35 13.93
N LEU A 474 48.54 -16.22 13.44
CA LEU A 474 47.16 -15.81 13.64
C LEU A 474 46.29 -15.99 12.38
N TYR A 475 46.37 -17.13 11.70
CA TYR A 475 45.24 -17.68 10.92
C TYR A 475 45.50 -19.09 10.36
N SER A 476 45.68 -20.08 11.24
CA SER A 476 45.32 -21.50 11.02
C SER A 476 46.00 -22.37 12.08
N GLY A 477 45.24 -23.16 12.82
CA GLY A 477 45.77 -24.20 13.71
C GLY A 477 45.80 -23.90 15.21
N SER A 478 44.98 -22.98 15.73
CA SER A 478 44.71 -22.92 17.17
C SER A 478 43.60 -23.92 17.56
N PRO A 479 43.66 -24.55 18.75
CA PRO A 479 42.61 -25.46 19.21
C PRO A 479 41.21 -24.83 19.22
N GLU A 480 41.13 -23.53 19.51
CA GLU A 480 39.89 -22.74 19.50
C GLU A 480 39.39 -22.47 18.07
N GLY A 481 40.29 -22.28 17.10
CA GLY A 481 39.96 -22.08 15.69
C GLY A 481 39.38 -23.35 15.05
N ASP A 482 39.93 -24.51 15.39
CA ASP A 482 39.39 -25.80 14.93
C ASP A 482 38.02 -26.13 15.55
N GLU A 483 37.77 -25.67 16.77
CA GLU A 483 36.48 -25.85 17.44
C GLU A 483 35.40 -24.93 16.87
N LEU A 484 35.75 -23.70 16.50
CA LEU A 484 34.89 -22.79 15.76
C LEU A 484 34.62 -23.30 14.34
N ASN A 485 35.63 -23.83 13.65
CA ASN A 485 35.45 -24.40 12.31
C ASN A 485 34.54 -25.64 12.34
N ARG A 486 34.61 -26.47 13.40
CA ARG A 486 33.65 -27.57 13.60
C ARG A 486 32.23 -27.10 13.93
N ARG A 487 32.05 -25.97 14.62
CA ARG A 487 30.72 -25.42 14.92
C ARG A 487 30.04 -24.76 13.72
N TYR A 488 30.81 -24.27 12.75
CA TYR A 488 30.31 -23.57 11.57
C TYR A 488 30.45 -24.35 10.26
N ALA A 489 31.09 -25.53 10.27
CA ALA A 489 30.99 -26.48 9.17
C ALA A 489 29.54 -26.99 9.07
N GLY A 490 28.96 -26.91 7.86
CA GLY A 490 27.68 -27.54 7.58
C GLY A 490 27.69 -29.05 7.86
N PRO A 491 26.52 -29.72 7.81
CA PRO A 491 26.42 -31.15 8.11
C PRO A 491 27.42 -31.98 7.30
N HIS A 492 28.03 -32.97 7.94
CA HIS A 492 29.08 -33.80 7.33
C HIS A 492 28.51 -34.50 6.08
N PRO A 493 29.31 -34.73 5.02
CA PRO A 493 28.84 -35.42 3.81
C PRO A 493 28.15 -36.76 4.09
N ASP A 494 28.58 -37.48 5.13
CA ASP A 494 27.96 -38.74 5.55
C ASP A 494 26.56 -38.53 6.18
N ASP A 495 26.35 -37.43 6.93
CA ASP A 495 25.03 -37.08 7.49
C ASP A 495 24.04 -36.67 6.40
N MET A 496 24.54 -36.03 5.34
CA MET A 496 23.75 -35.71 4.15
C MET A 496 23.37 -36.98 3.40
N ARG A 497 24.30 -37.94 3.27
CA ARG A 497 24.04 -39.23 2.62
C ARG A 497 23.04 -40.07 3.41
N GLU A 498 23.11 -40.08 4.74
CA GLU A 498 22.15 -40.78 5.60
C GLU A 498 20.74 -40.15 5.52
N ARG A 499 20.65 -38.83 5.32
CA ARG A 499 19.39 -38.13 5.06
C ARG A 499 18.81 -38.45 3.68
N GLU A 500 19.66 -38.55 2.66
CA GLU A 500 19.26 -38.97 1.31
C GLU A 500 18.78 -40.43 1.29
N GLU A 501 19.45 -41.32 2.01
CA GLU A 501 19.04 -42.72 2.18
C GLU A 501 17.69 -42.83 2.92
N ARG A 502 17.49 -42.09 4.03
CA ARG A 502 16.18 -42.04 4.71
C ARG A 502 15.08 -41.39 3.87
N ALA A 503 15.41 -40.42 3.03
CA ALA A 503 14.47 -39.81 2.10
C ALA A 503 14.06 -40.79 0.98
N ALA A 504 15.00 -41.60 0.50
CA ALA A 504 14.72 -42.68 -0.45
C ALA A 504 13.82 -43.76 0.17
N GLU A 505 14.09 -44.20 1.42
CA GLU A 505 13.25 -45.18 2.13
C GLU A 505 11.82 -44.69 2.39
N ARG A 506 11.63 -43.40 2.69
CA ARG A 506 10.29 -42.80 2.85
C ARG A 506 9.52 -42.73 1.54
N THR A 507 10.22 -42.59 0.43
CA THR A 507 9.61 -42.54 -0.92
C THR A 507 9.19 -43.94 -1.37
N THR A 508 9.95 -44.98 -1.02
CA THR A 508 9.57 -46.38 -1.32
C THR A 508 8.47 -46.93 -0.42
N THR A 509 8.35 -46.42 0.81
CA THR A 509 7.33 -46.89 1.78
C THR A 509 5.92 -46.32 1.49
N ASN A 510 5.80 -45.24 0.71
CA ASN A 510 4.53 -44.57 0.39
C ASN A 510 3.99 -44.86 -1.03
N LEU A 511 4.54 -45.86 -1.73
CA LEU A 511 3.95 -46.36 -2.97
C LEU A 511 2.79 -47.32 -2.63
N PRO A 512 1.55 -47.07 -3.11
CA PRO A 512 0.46 -48.03 -2.96
C PRO A 512 0.81 -49.31 -3.73
N LYS A 513 0.72 -50.48 -3.06
CA LYS A 513 0.80 -51.79 -3.71
C LYS A 513 -0.21 -51.83 -4.86
N SER A 514 0.28 -51.88 -6.09
CA SER A 514 -0.50 -52.24 -7.27
C SER A 514 -0.96 -53.69 -7.10
N SER A 515 -2.24 -53.87 -6.84
CA SER A 515 -2.94 -55.14 -6.99
C SER A 515 -3.10 -55.41 -8.48
N ASP A 516 -2.27 -56.29 -9.04
CA ASP A 516 -2.56 -57.02 -10.28
C ASP A 516 -1.76 -58.33 -10.28
N GLY A 517 -2.48 -59.45 -10.24
CA GLY A 517 -1.89 -60.78 -10.43
C GLY A 517 -2.56 -61.91 -9.66
N GLU A 518 -3.83 -62.23 -9.98
CA GLU A 518 -4.36 -63.60 -9.85
C GLU A 518 -5.23 -63.92 -11.07
N GLU A 519 -4.58 -64.47 -12.10
CA GLU A 519 -5.16 -65.46 -13.01
C GLU A 519 -4.85 -66.84 -12.40
N SER A 520 -5.88 -67.52 -11.88
CA SER A 520 -6.13 -68.97 -12.01
C SER A 520 -7.30 -69.39 -11.13
#